data_AF-A0A4Y7TH90-F1
#
_entry.id   AF-A0A4Y7TH90-F1
#
_cell.length_a   1.000
_cell.length_b   1.000
_cell.length_c   1.000
_cell.angle_alpha   90.00
_cell.angle_beta   90.00
_cell.angle_gamma   90.00
#
_symmetry.space_group_name_H-M   'P 1'
#
loop_
_entity.id
_entity.type
_entity.pdbx_description
1 polymer ?
#
loop_
_entity_poly.entity_id
_entity_poly.type
_entity_poly.pdbx_seq_one_letter_code
_entity_poly.pdbx_strand_id
1 'polypeptide(L)'
;MWGTSLTSTPGRDSCHRSHQFVRLPSMWEEWEAMLDAAIAANMKCGDSVDVRLEDEEVSESWRVQVRKMPLLPIDASLTSCALLLRRAHLVLTFLAHFYVQTLPPDVPVLIPRSISIPCLRVSNLLDIPPLLTFSDTVLYNWEYKSAPISQCPDVGEEAPQLDNLRSQMTFSGLVDEEEFYLCSARIELRGVEALELMRQTMDEMFVGDEIAVQRISGYLQTMARVINELKTLLLDVRKQCEPETYYNLVRPWFRGQDSDLKKRKWIYEGVEEEGLSHPTELSGPSAGQSSLVHVLDVFLGVDHQSKAPNKPSFMSRMLTYMPRNHRLFLKHLSANPRPLRPFVASIGDSELLESYNKAVMALKEFRDAHMIIATLYIIGPARRAARAAAEAQIDSGAEPTPPGFKETEPLKGTGGTDLVKFLKDTKKSHWCDHYPSLSTVDFGHVRSPAQLRFLPSFSSHLSSVLGVCVVHLTVTNLSSSLTFRLFEVTRTPLREHTAVFSMSVALVTTLLPPAFVGDSSHPPVPLHLQVIVDPYEVLMLNVEVSTVDGLSPHDRCNGLEVPSTS
;
A
#
# COMPACT_ATOMS: atom_id res chain seq x y z
N MET A 1 -9.59 -2.83 -7.17
CA MET A 1 -8.88 -4.06 -6.76
C MET A 1 -8.89 -4.26 -5.25
N TRP A 2 -8.33 -3.37 -4.41
CA TRP A 2 -8.28 -3.58 -2.94
C TRP A 2 -9.47 -3.01 -2.14
N GLY A 3 -10.26 -2.10 -2.72
CA GLY A 3 -11.35 -1.39 -2.03
C GLY A 3 -12.74 -1.99 -2.14
N THR A 4 -12.91 -3.13 -2.83
CA THR A 4 -14.25 -3.70 -3.10
C THR A 4 -14.75 -4.68 -2.04
N SER A 5 -13.95 -5.02 -1.02
CA SER A 5 -14.28 -6.13 -0.11
C SER A 5 -14.71 -5.74 1.30
N LEU A 6 -14.74 -4.45 1.70
CA LEU A 6 -14.85 -4.12 3.12
C LEU A 6 -16.06 -3.28 3.57
N THR A 7 -16.90 -2.70 2.71
CA THR A 7 -18.12 -2.01 3.20
C THR A 7 -19.24 -1.97 2.16
N SER A 8 -20.25 -2.83 2.31
CA SER A 8 -21.58 -2.64 1.70
C SER A 8 -22.55 -2.07 2.74
N THR A 9 -22.41 -0.78 3.07
CA THR A 9 -23.49 -0.03 3.73
C THR A 9 -24.27 0.74 2.67
N PRO A 10 -25.55 0.40 2.41
CA PRO A 10 -26.33 1.11 1.42
C PRO A 10 -26.77 2.47 1.99
N GLY A 11 -26.43 3.56 1.29
CA GLY A 11 -27.28 4.74 1.31
C GLY A 11 -26.70 6.15 1.36
N ARG A 12 -25.40 6.44 1.16
CA ARG A 12 -24.96 7.86 1.14
C ARG A 12 -24.07 8.41 0.04
N ASP A 13 -23.30 7.64 -0.73
CA ASP A 13 -22.42 8.27 -1.74
C ASP A 13 -22.72 7.81 -3.18
N SER A 14 -23.08 8.79 -4.03
CA SER A 14 -23.25 8.62 -5.48
C SER A 14 -21.96 8.21 -6.22
N CYS A 15 -20.81 8.24 -5.53
CA CYS A 15 -19.50 7.78 -6.02
C CYS A 15 -19.38 6.23 -6.03
N HIS A 16 -20.27 5.49 -5.34
CA HIS A 16 -20.13 4.03 -5.14
C HIS A 16 -20.57 3.13 -6.31
N ARG A 17 -21.17 3.66 -7.40
CA ARG A 17 -21.72 2.82 -8.49
C ARG A 17 -20.75 2.56 -9.65
N SER A 18 -19.53 3.07 -9.59
CA SER A 18 -18.50 2.81 -10.60
C SER A 18 -17.27 2.21 -9.95
N HIS A 19 -16.82 1.04 -10.41
CA HIS A 19 -15.54 0.46 -9.97
C HIS A 19 -14.35 1.38 -10.25
N GLN A 20 -14.49 2.25 -11.26
CA GLN A 20 -13.48 3.19 -11.74
C GLN A 20 -14.16 4.23 -12.65
N PHE A 21 -13.71 5.50 -12.61
CA PHE A 21 -14.03 6.46 -13.67
C PHE A 21 -13.08 6.26 -14.86
N VAL A 22 -13.65 6.10 -16.05
CA VAL A 22 -12.89 6.07 -17.32
C VAL A 22 -12.51 7.46 -17.77
N ARG A 23 -13.24 8.50 -17.34
CA ARG A 23 -12.97 9.89 -17.68
C ARG A 23 -13.43 10.82 -16.55
N LEU A 24 -12.74 11.94 -16.36
CA LEU A 24 -13.17 13.01 -15.45
C LEU A 24 -14.43 13.73 -15.98
N PRO A 25 -15.23 14.35 -15.09
CA PRO A 25 -16.33 15.22 -15.47
C PRO A 25 -15.88 16.42 -16.33
N SER A 26 -16.84 17.03 -17.03
CA SER A 26 -16.59 18.10 -18.02
C SER A 26 -15.80 19.30 -17.51
N MET A 27 -15.81 19.58 -16.21
CA MET A 27 -15.00 20.65 -15.60
C MET A 27 -13.49 20.42 -15.79
N TRP A 28 -13.05 19.17 -15.87
CA TRP A 28 -11.64 18.79 -16.07
C TRP A 28 -11.37 18.16 -17.44
N GLU A 29 -12.29 18.34 -18.38
CA GLU A 29 -12.19 17.78 -19.73
C GLU A 29 -10.90 18.22 -20.45
N GLU A 30 -10.39 19.42 -20.18
CA GLU A 30 -9.15 19.90 -20.81
C GLU A 30 -7.94 19.02 -20.47
N TRP A 31 -7.88 18.42 -19.27
CA TRP A 31 -6.82 17.45 -18.94
C TRP A 31 -6.96 16.16 -19.73
N GLU A 32 -8.19 15.63 -19.84
CA GLU A 32 -8.50 14.40 -20.57
C GLU A 32 -8.24 14.58 -22.08
N ALA A 33 -8.72 15.69 -22.66
CA ALA A 33 -8.50 16.02 -24.07
C ALA A 33 -7.02 16.22 -24.40
N MET A 34 -6.24 16.84 -23.51
CA MET A 34 -4.79 16.99 -23.71
C MET A 34 -4.07 15.63 -23.66
N LEU A 35 -4.54 14.71 -22.81
CA LEU A 35 -4.00 13.36 -22.71
C LEU A 35 -4.36 12.55 -23.96
N ASP A 36 -5.61 12.61 -24.42
CA ASP A 36 -6.05 11.99 -25.67
C ASP A 36 -5.21 12.50 -26.86
N ALA A 37 -4.91 13.80 -26.90
CA ALA A 37 -4.04 14.39 -27.92
C ALA A 37 -2.60 13.86 -27.84
N ALA A 38 -2.06 13.63 -26.64
CA ALA A 38 -0.74 13.05 -26.47
C ALA A 38 -0.68 11.62 -27.02
N ILE A 39 -1.70 10.81 -26.70
CA ILE A 39 -1.82 9.42 -27.15
C ILE A 39 -1.98 9.36 -28.67
N ALA A 40 -2.87 10.19 -29.23
CA ALA A 40 -3.11 10.24 -30.67
C ALA A 40 -1.87 10.71 -31.46
N ALA A 41 -1.01 11.53 -30.86
CA ALA A 41 0.23 12.00 -31.49
C ALA A 41 1.31 10.91 -31.60
N ASN A 42 1.19 9.80 -30.87
CA ASN A 42 2.15 8.67 -30.88
C ASN A 42 3.62 9.14 -30.75
N MET A 43 3.85 10.08 -29.82
CA MET A 43 5.15 10.72 -29.61
C MET A 43 6.20 9.71 -29.14
N LYS A 44 7.47 10.02 -29.38
CA LYS A 44 8.61 9.25 -28.86
C LYS A 44 9.25 9.95 -27.67
N CYS A 45 9.91 9.18 -26.82
CA CYS A 45 10.81 9.77 -25.82
C CYS A 45 11.92 10.56 -26.53
N GLY A 46 12.25 11.74 -26.02
CA GLY A 46 13.20 12.65 -26.67
C GLY A 46 14.64 12.14 -26.68
N ASP A 47 14.96 11.11 -25.89
CA ASP A 47 16.25 10.43 -25.89
C ASP A 47 16.25 9.09 -26.66
N SER A 48 15.17 8.77 -27.38
CA SER A 48 15.15 7.61 -28.27
C SER A 48 16.15 7.80 -29.42
N VAL A 49 16.84 6.71 -29.80
CA VAL A 49 17.92 6.75 -30.80
C VAL A 49 17.41 7.06 -32.22
N ASP A 50 16.13 6.80 -32.47
CA ASP A 50 15.48 6.93 -33.77
C ASP A 50 14.57 8.17 -33.89
N VAL A 51 14.69 9.13 -32.97
CA VAL A 51 13.96 10.41 -33.02
C VAL A 51 14.42 11.22 -34.21
N ARG A 52 13.47 11.62 -35.04
CA ARG A 52 13.67 12.52 -36.19
C ARG A 52 13.22 13.93 -35.85
N LEU A 53 13.65 14.91 -36.66
CA LEU A 53 13.19 16.30 -36.53
C LEU A 53 11.65 16.40 -36.53
N GLU A 54 10.97 15.62 -37.38
CA GLU A 54 9.50 15.56 -37.43
C GLU A 54 8.90 15.06 -36.10
N ASP A 55 9.52 14.07 -35.45
CA ASP A 55 9.08 13.55 -34.15
C ASP A 55 9.25 14.61 -33.04
N GLU A 56 10.34 15.39 -33.09
CA GLU A 56 10.59 16.51 -32.17
C GLU A 56 9.57 17.64 -32.37
N GLU A 57 9.26 17.99 -33.62
CA GLU A 57 8.28 19.03 -33.96
C GLU A 57 6.86 18.65 -33.49
N VAL A 58 6.45 17.39 -33.69
CA VAL A 58 5.17 16.87 -33.17
C VAL A 58 5.12 16.99 -31.64
N SER A 59 6.18 16.55 -30.98
CA SER A 59 6.25 16.57 -29.51
C SER A 59 6.27 17.99 -28.95
N GLU A 60 6.99 18.90 -29.61
CA GLU A 60 7.05 20.30 -29.22
C GLU A 60 5.72 21.02 -29.46
N SER A 61 5.04 20.74 -30.57
CA SER A 61 3.72 21.28 -30.87
C SER A 61 2.72 20.93 -29.77
N TRP A 62 2.71 19.67 -29.30
CA TRP A 62 1.87 19.25 -28.18
C TRP A 62 2.27 19.95 -26.86
N ARG A 63 3.57 20.00 -26.52
CA ARG A 63 4.05 20.70 -25.31
C ARG A 63 3.73 22.20 -25.30
N VAL A 64 3.71 22.87 -26.46
CA VAL A 64 3.25 24.26 -26.59
C VAL A 64 1.80 24.41 -26.16
N GLN A 65 0.93 23.44 -26.48
CA GLN A 65 -0.46 23.46 -26.05
C GLN A 65 -0.58 23.20 -24.55
N VAL A 66 0.19 22.26 -24.00
CA VAL A 66 0.25 21.99 -22.55
C VAL A 66 0.60 23.24 -21.75
N ARG A 67 1.59 24.02 -22.21
CA ARG A 67 1.98 25.29 -21.58
C ARG A 67 0.91 26.37 -21.64
N LYS A 68 -0.03 26.29 -22.59
CA LYS A 68 -1.15 27.22 -22.74
C LYS A 68 -2.41 26.77 -22.01
N MET A 69 -2.43 25.54 -21.47
CA MET A 69 -3.60 25.04 -20.74
C MET A 69 -3.92 25.94 -19.55
N PRO A 70 -5.21 26.20 -19.29
CA PRO A 70 -5.62 26.92 -18.09
C PRO A 70 -5.31 26.10 -16.83
N LEU A 71 -5.08 26.79 -15.72
CA LEU A 71 -5.05 26.17 -14.41
C LEU A 71 -6.48 25.80 -14.00
N LEU A 72 -6.82 24.51 -14.05
CA LEU A 72 -8.14 24.03 -13.64
C LEU A 72 -8.23 23.92 -12.10
N PRO A 73 -9.41 24.20 -11.51
CA PRO A 73 -9.58 24.17 -10.06
C PRO A 73 -9.57 22.74 -9.49
N ILE A 74 -9.05 22.60 -8.27
CA ILE A 74 -9.25 21.42 -7.42
C ILE A 74 -10.33 21.80 -6.40
N ASP A 75 -11.59 21.53 -6.72
CA ASP A 75 -12.72 21.96 -5.91
C ASP A 75 -13.36 20.82 -5.12
N ALA A 76 -14.37 21.16 -4.32
CA ALA A 76 -15.08 20.21 -3.46
C ALA A 76 -15.66 19.01 -4.22
N SER A 77 -16.07 19.18 -5.49
CA SER A 77 -16.67 18.11 -6.28
C SER A 77 -15.64 17.07 -6.75
N LEU A 78 -14.39 17.49 -6.98
CA LEU A 78 -13.27 16.56 -7.17
C LEU A 78 -12.84 15.93 -5.86
N THR A 79 -12.61 16.75 -4.82
CA THR A 79 -12.02 16.26 -3.56
C THR A 79 -12.96 15.38 -2.76
N SER A 80 -14.27 15.44 -2.98
CA SER A 80 -15.25 14.63 -2.24
C SER A 80 -15.40 13.19 -2.75
N CYS A 81 -14.79 12.82 -3.88
CA CYS A 81 -14.90 11.47 -4.44
C CYS A 81 -13.49 10.91 -4.71
N ALA A 82 -13.10 9.93 -3.91
CA ALA A 82 -11.77 9.30 -4.01
C ALA A 82 -11.49 8.73 -5.41
N LEU A 83 -12.51 8.22 -6.10
CA LEU A 83 -12.35 7.70 -7.46
C LEU A 83 -12.03 8.80 -8.48
N LEU A 84 -12.62 10.00 -8.33
CA LEU A 84 -12.29 11.15 -9.18
C LEU A 84 -10.88 11.66 -8.88
N LEU A 85 -10.47 11.71 -7.61
CA LEU A 85 -9.08 12.06 -7.25
C LEU A 85 -8.08 11.08 -7.86
N ARG A 86 -8.34 9.77 -7.78
CA ARG A 86 -7.49 8.74 -8.38
C ARG A 86 -7.39 8.90 -9.90
N ARG A 87 -8.51 9.17 -10.58
CA ARG A 87 -8.51 9.45 -12.02
C ARG A 87 -7.74 10.72 -12.36
N ALA A 88 -7.92 11.79 -11.59
CA ALA A 88 -7.18 13.04 -11.78
C ALA A 88 -5.68 12.83 -11.61
N HIS A 89 -5.26 12.05 -10.61
CA HIS A 89 -3.85 11.71 -10.41
C HIS A 89 -3.29 10.92 -11.60
N LEU A 90 -4.01 9.91 -12.08
CA LEU A 90 -3.63 9.14 -13.27
C LEU A 90 -3.44 10.08 -14.47
N VAL A 91 -4.44 10.90 -14.81
CA VAL A 91 -4.38 11.79 -15.98
C VAL A 91 -3.24 12.79 -15.87
N LEU A 92 -3.11 13.47 -14.72
CA LEU A 92 -2.09 14.50 -14.49
C LEU A 92 -0.67 13.91 -14.50
N THR A 93 -0.47 12.71 -13.96
CA THR A 93 0.85 12.06 -13.95
C THR A 93 1.24 11.49 -15.31
N PHE A 94 0.28 10.97 -16.09
CA PHE A 94 0.52 10.63 -17.50
C PHE A 94 0.89 11.87 -18.32
N LEU A 95 0.15 12.98 -18.18
CA LEU A 95 0.48 14.26 -18.83
C LEU A 95 1.89 14.74 -18.44
N ALA A 96 2.23 14.71 -17.15
CA ALA A 96 3.56 15.08 -16.68
C ALA A 96 4.65 14.20 -17.29
N HIS A 97 4.44 12.89 -17.36
CA HIS A 97 5.42 11.95 -17.94
C HIS A 97 5.54 12.12 -19.46
N PHE A 98 4.44 12.29 -20.21
CA PHE A 98 4.51 12.65 -21.62
C PHE A 98 5.29 13.95 -21.81
N TYR A 99 5.03 14.98 -21.01
CA TYR A 99 5.74 16.25 -21.08
C TYR A 99 7.24 16.08 -20.83
N VAL A 100 7.62 15.42 -19.74
CA VAL A 100 9.04 15.29 -19.36
C VAL A 100 9.80 14.37 -20.31
N GLN A 101 9.25 13.21 -20.64
CA GLN A 101 9.98 12.19 -21.38
C GLN A 101 10.12 12.51 -22.87
N THR A 102 9.25 13.37 -23.42
CA THR A 102 9.38 13.84 -24.81
C THR A 102 10.33 15.05 -24.96
N LEU A 103 10.83 15.63 -23.87
CA LEU A 103 11.80 16.73 -23.94
C LEU A 103 13.13 16.26 -24.56
N PRO A 104 13.76 17.08 -25.41
CA PRO A 104 15.12 16.81 -25.86
C PRO A 104 16.06 16.64 -24.65
N PRO A 105 17.08 15.75 -24.73
CA PRO A 105 17.86 15.36 -23.56
C PRO A 105 18.63 16.50 -22.89
N ASP A 106 18.97 17.54 -23.65
CA ASP A 106 19.76 18.68 -23.18
C ASP A 106 18.89 19.86 -22.70
N VAL A 107 17.56 19.72 -22.76
CA VAL A 107 16.62 20.74 -22.27
C VAL A 107 16.32 20.51 -20.78
N PRO A 108 16.37 21.56 -19.93
CA PRO A 108 15.97 21.47 -18.53
C PRO A 108 14.51 21.04 -18.37
N VAL A 109 14.21 20.28 -17.32
CA VAL A 109 12.85 19.82 -17.05
C VAL A 109 12.10 20.87 -16.22
N LEU A 110 11.23 21.63 -16.88
CA LEU A 110 10.28 22.56 -16.26
C LEU A 110 8.85 22.14 -16.58
N ILE A 111 8.15 21.56 -15.60
CA ILE A 111 6.77 21.09 -15.73
C ILE A 111 5.83 22.29 -15.61
N PRO A 112 4.96 22.55 -16.61
CA PRO A 112 4.15 23.77 -16.65
C PRO A 112 3.20 23.89 -15.45
N ARG A 113 2.89 25.13 -15.07
CA ARG A 113 2.01 25.46 -13.92
C ARG A 113 0.64 24.76 -14.02
N SER A 114 0.12 24.60 -15.24
CA SER A 114 -1.16 23.93 -15.56
C SER A 114 -1.20 22.44 -15.18
N ILE A 115 -0.04 21.78 -15.08
CA ILE A 115 0.10 20.39 -14.60
C ILE A 115 0.64 20.39 -13.17
N SER A 116 1.67 21.20 -12.90
CA SER A 116 2.40 21.19 -11.64
C SER A 116 1.51 21.38 -10.41
N ILE A 117 0.73 22.47 -10.39
CA ILE A 117 -0.12 22.82 -9.25
C ILE A 117 -1.21 21.79 -8.98
N PRO A 118 -2.05 21.39 -9.97
CA PRO A 118 -3.08 20.40 -9.71
C PRO A 118 -2.50 19.03 -9.38
N CYS A 119 -1.40 18.61 -10.02
CA CYS A 119 -0.74 17.35 -9.70
C CYS A 119 -0.29 17.33 -8.23
N LEU A 120 0.45 18.35 -7.78
CA LEU A 120 0.89 18.47 -6.39
C LEU A 120 -0.27 18.47 -5.39
N ARG A 121 -1.36 19.19 -5.68
CA ARG A 121 -2.53 19.25 -4.80
C ARG A 121 -3.26 17.91 -4.72
N VAL A 122 -3.49 17.25 -5.86
CA VAL A 122 -4.15 15.94 -5.92
C VAL A 122 -3.28 14.88 -5.23
N SER A 123 -1.98 14.88 -5.46
CA SER A 123 -1.01 14.00 -4.81
C SER A 123 -0.99 14.19 -3.29
N ASN A 124 -1.00 15.43 -2.80
CA ASN A 124 -1.11 15.72 -1.36
C ASN A 124 -2.42 15.20 -0.77
N LEU A 125 -3.55 15.34 -1.48
CA LEU A 125 -4.86 14.85 -1.01
C LEU A 125 -4.94 13.32 -0.98
N LEU A 126 -4.33 12.64 -1.96
CA LEU A 126 -4.24 11.18 -2.00
C LEU A 126 -3.12 10.62 -1.12
N ASP A 127 -2.24 11.49 -0.62
CA ASP A 127 -1.05 11.16 0.16
C ASP A 127 -0.12 10.17 -0.59
N ILE A 128 0.07 10.46 -1.88
CA ILE A 128 1.00 9.77 -2.80
C ILE A 128 1.87 10.80 -3.54
N PRO A 129 3.03 10.42 -4.11
CA PRO A 129 3.95 11.36 -4.75
C PRO A 129 3.40 11.94 -6.07
N PRO A 130 3.77 13.18 -6.46
CA PRO A 130 3.32 13.85 -7.68
C PRO A 130 4.08 13.42 -8.94
N LEU A 131 4.12 12.11 -9.17
CA LEU A 131 4.65 11.47 -10.38
C LEU A 131 3.89 10.18 -10.65
N LEU A 132 4.12 9.56 -11.81
CA LEU A 132 3.53 8.29 -12.16
C LEU A 132 3.95 7.20 -11.14
N THR A 133 2.97 6.52 -10.55
CA THR A 133 3.19 5.42 -9.60
C THR A 133 2.63 4.10 -10.13
N PHE A 134 2.94 2.99 -9.46
CA PHE A 134 2.31 1.69 -9.71
C PHE A 134 0.78 1.77 -9.57
N SER A 135 0.27 2.63 -8.70
CA SER A 135 -1.18 2.83 -8.58
C SER A 135 -1.76 3.39 -9.87
N ASP A 136 -1.07 4.35 -10.49
CA ASP A 136 -1.51 5.00 -11.72
C ASP A 136 -1.40 4.09 -12.93
N THR A 137 -0.38 3.23 -13.01
CA THR A 137 -0.18 2.34 -14.16
C THR A 137 -0.95 1.02 -14.03
N VAL A 138 -1.34 0.61 -12.82
CA VAL A 138 -1.96 -0.70 -12.56
C VAL A 138 -3.30 -0.57 -11.84
N LEU A 139 -3.30 -0.06 -10.61
CA LEU A 139 -4.50 -0.13 -9.74
C LEU A 139 -5.65 0.74 -10.26
N TYR A 140 -5.31 1.86 -10.90
CA TYR A 140 -6.25 2.86 -11.41
C TYR A 140 -6.39 2.82 -12.94
N ASN A 141 -5.64 1.97 -13.64
CA ASN A 141 -5.56 1.97 -15.09
C ASN A 141 -6.12 0.68 -15.70
N TRP A 142 -7.35 0.33 -15.33
CA TRP A 142 -8.04 -0.80 -15.92
C TRP A 142 -9.52 -0.52 -16.14
N GLU A 143 -10.11 -1.18 -17.12
CA GLU A 143 -11.55 -1.24 -17.34
C GLU A 143 -11.93 -2.62 -17.89
N TYR A 144 -13.23 -2.90 -17.94
CA TYR A 144 -13.73 -4.16 -18.49
C TYR A 144 -13.56 -4.19 -20.01
N LYS A 145 -13.17 -5.34 -20.57
CA LYS A 145 -13.26 -5.57 -22.03
C LYS A 145 -14.71 -5.66 -22.47
N SER A 146 -15.50 -6.38 -21.70
CA SER A 146 -16.94 -6.56 -21.88
C SER A 146 -17.63 -6.21 -20.57
N ALA A 147 -18.57 -5.26 -20.62
CA ALA A 147 -19.35 -4.87 -19.45
C ALA A 147 -20.04 -6.10 -18.84
N PRO A 148 -20.06 -6.23 -17.50
CA PRO A 148 -20.78 -7.30 -16.83
C PRO A 148 -22.25 -7.34 -17.28
N ILE A 149 -22.75 -8.54 -17.59
CA ILE A 149 -24.13 -8.76 -18.06
C ILE A 149 -25.07 -8.61 -16.86
N SER A 150 -25.44 -7.37 -16.53
CA SER A 150 -26.50 -6.97 -15.58
C SER A 150 -26.30 -7.28 -14.08
N GLN A 151 -26.24 -6.19 -13.32
CA GLN A 151 -26.47 -6.13 -11.88
C GLN A 151 -27.93 -6.49 -11.58
N CYS A 152 -28.19 -7.65 -10.97
CA CYS A 152 -29.32 -7.73 -10.05
C CYS A 152 -29.03 -6.72 -8.92
N PRO A 153 -29.92 -5.76 -8.63
CA PRO A 153 -29.69 -4.78 -7.57
C PRO A 153 -29.42 -5.39 -6.19
N ASP A 154 -29.85 -6.65 -6.00
CA ASP A 154 -29.74 -7.41 -4.75
C ASP A 154 -28.51 -8.35 -4.69
N VAL A 155 -27.76 -8.50 -5.78
CA VAL A 155 -26.52 -9.31 -5.81
C VAL A 155 -25.36 -8.35 -5.97
N GLY A 156 -24.48 -8.30 -4.97
CA GLY A 156 -23.27 -7.46 -5.02
C GLY A 156 -22.49 -7.68 -6.32
N GLU A 157 -21.80 -6.64 -6.79
CA GLU A 157 -21.06 -6.67 -8.05
C GLU A 157 -20.03 -7.81 -8.04
N GLU A 158 -20.05 -8.63 -9.09
CA GLU A 158 -19.10 -9.74 -9.26
C GLU A 158 -17.68 -9.19 -9.43
N ALA A 159 -16.71 -9.80 -8.74
CA ALA A 159 -15.31 -9.45 -8.89
C ALA A 159 -14.89 -9.56 -10.37
N PRO A 160 -14.05 -8.64 -10.88
CA PRO A 160 -13.60 -8.74 -12.26
C PRO A 160 -12.91 -10.07 -12.52
N GLN A 161 -13.18 -10.66 -13.69
CA GLN A 161 -12.45 -11.85 -14.16
C GLN A 161 -11.08 -11.44 -14.70
N LEU A 162 -10.06 -12.27 -14.47
CA LEU A 162 -8.66 -11.96 -14.81
C LEU A 162 -8.42 -11.68 -16.32
N ASP A 163 -9.24 -12.28 -17.18
CA ASP A 163 -9.18 -12.15 -18.62
C ASP A 163 -10.05 -11.01 -19.18
N ASN A 164 -11.00 -10.49 -18.38
CA ASN A 164 -11.91 -9.41 -18.75
C ASN A 164 -11.40 -8.01 -18.33
N LEU A 165 -10.10 -7.77 -18.48
CA LEU A 165 -9.43 -6.51 -18.14
C LEU A 165 -8.67 -5.96 -19.34
N ARG A 166 -8.78 -4.65 -19.59
CA ARG A 166 -7.92 -3.87 -20.51
C ARG A 166 -7.42 -2.61 -19.82
N SER A 167 -6.29 -2.07 -20.27
CA SER A 167 -5.76 -0.81 -19.75
C SER A 167 -6.55 0.37 -20.31
N GLN A 168 -6.75 1.43 -19.52
CA GLN A 168 -7.41 2.65 -20.01
C GLN A 168 -6.43 3.54 -20.79
N MET A 169 -5.16 3.57 -20.34
CA MET A 169 -4.12 4.45 -20.84
C MET A 169 -2.81 3.70 -21.04
N THR A 170 -2.09 4.04 -22.10
CA THR A 170 -0.72 3.62 -22.40
C THR A 170 0.05 4.81 -22.98
N PHE A 171 1.37 4.82 -22.84
CA PHE A 171 2.24 5.83 -23.44
C PHE A 171 2.60 5.50 -24.88
N SER A 172 2.93 4.24 -25.15
CA SER A 172 3.46 3.75 -26.42
C SER A 172 2.39 3.14 -27.33
N GLY A 173 1.20 2.84 -26.82
CA GLY A 173 0.17 2.10 -27.55
C GLY A 173 0.53 0.63 -27.85
N LEU A 174 1.66 0.13 -27.34
CA LEU A 174 2.14 -1.23 -27.59
C LEU A 174 1.42 -2.25 -26.70
N VAL A 175 1.20 -3.44 -27.26
CA VAL A 175 0.68 -4.60 -26.51
C VAL A 175 1.61 -4.97 -25.36
N ASP A 176 2.93 -4.80 -25.54
CA ASP A 176 3.93 -5.05 -24.50
C ASP A 176 3.72 -4.18 -23.26
N GLU A 177 3.33 -2.93 -23.44
CA GLU A 177 3.04 -2.01 -22.34
C GLU A 177 1.75 -2.42 -21.62
N GLU A 178 0.68 -2.66 -22.38
CA GLU A 178 -0.60 -3.08 -21.82
C GLU A 178 -0.46 -4.41 -21.06
N GLU A 179 0.22 -5.40 -21.63
CA GLU A 179 0.43 -6.68 -20.95
C GLU A 179 1.29 -6.52 -19.69
N PHE A 180 2.27 -5.60 -19.67
CA PHE A 180 3.06 -5.33 -18.47
C PHE A 180 2.18 -4.77 -17.32
N TYR A 181 1.24 -3.87 -17.63
CA TYR A 181 0.25 -3.39 -16.67
C TYR A 181 -0.74 -4.49 -16.25
N LEU A 182 -1.31 -5.20 -17.22
CA LEU A 182 -2.34 -6.22 -16.97
C LEU A 182 -1.79 -7.44 -16.23
N CYS A 183 -0.55 -7.86 -16.47
CA CYS A 183 0.12 -8.88 -15.67
C CYS A 183 0.11 -8.50 -14.18
N SER A 184 0.51 -7.26 -13.88
CA SER A 184 0.52 -6.72 -12.52
C SER A 184 -0.91 -6.63 -11.95
N ALA A 185 -1.89 -6.17 -12.74
CA ALA A 185 -3.29 -6.08 -12.33
C ALA A 185 -3.89 -7.46 -12.00
N ARG A 186 -3.59 -8.48 -12.81
CA ARG A 186 -4.03 -9.86 -12.58
C ARG A 186 -3.43 -10.44 -11.30
N ILE A 187 -2.16 -10.15 -11.02
CA ILE A 187 -1.50 -10.54 -9.76
C ILE A 187 -2.20 -9.87 -8.56
N GLU A 188 -2.46 -8.56 -8.63
CA GLU A 188 -3.16 -7.82 -7.58
C GLU A 188 -4.57 -8.36 -7.33
N LEU A 189 -5.32 -8.62 -8.39
CA LEU A 189 -6.69 -9.14 -8.32
C LEU A 189 -6.72 -10.58 -7.79
N ARG A 190 -5.82 -11.44 -8.26
CA ARG A 190 -5.67 -12.80 -7.75
C ARG A 190 -5.26 -12.81 -6.27
N GLY A 191 -4.48 -11.82 -5.85
CA GLY A 191 -4.03 -11.64 -4.47
C GLY A 191 -5.12 -11.29 -3.46
N VAL A 192 -6.32 -10.90 -3.90
CA VAL A 192 -7.44 -10.59 -2.99
C VAL A 192 -7.80 -11.79 -2.11
N GLU A 193 -7.75 -13.01 -2.63
CA GLU A 193 -7.98 -14.23 -1.82
C GLU A 193 -6.91 -14.38 -0.72
N ALA A 194 -5.67 -13.99 -0.98
CA ALA A 194 -4.63 -14.02 0.05
C ALA A 194 -4.99 -13.10 1.22
N LEU A 195 -5.53 -11.91 0.97
CA LEU A 195 -5.94 -10.99 2.03
C LEU A 195 -7.05 -11.59 2.91
N GLU A 196 -8.03 -12.27 2.30
CA GLU A 196 -9.10 -12.94 3.05
C GLU A 196 -8.57 -14.12 3.88
N LEU A 197 -7.68 -14.94 3.30
CA LEU A 197 -7.02 -16.02 4.03
C LEU A 197 -6.20 -15.51 5.22
N MET A 198 -5.56 -14.34 5.09
CA MET A 198 -4.85 -13.70 6.20
C MET A 198 -5.81 -13.30 7.31
N ARG A 199 -6.93 -12.66 6.96
CA ARG A 199 -7.97 -12.27 7.92
C ARG A 199 -8.50 -13.49 8.68
N GLN A 200 -8.90 -14.55 7.96
CA GLN A 200 -9.39 -15.80 8.54
C GLN A 200 -8.34 -16.46 9.45
N THR A 201 -7.08 -16.46 9.03
CA THR A 201 -5.98 -17.00 9.84
C THR A 201 -5.81 -16.21 11.14
N MET A 202 -5.85 -14.88 11.09
CA MET A 202 -5.73 -14.04 12.28
C MET A 202 -6.91 -14.23 13.25
N ASP A 203 -8.12 -14.42 12.74
CA ASP A 203 -9.31 -14.73 13.57
C ASP A 203 -9.14 -16.09 14.29
N GLU A 204 -8.73 -17.14 13.57
CA GLU A 204 -8.51 -18.47 14.17
C GLU A 204 -7.34 -18.48 15.17
N MET A 205 -6.28 -17.71 14.91
CA MET A 205 -5.17 -17.51 15.86
C MET A 205 -5.63 -16.85 17.18
N PHE A 206 -6.75 -16.13 17.16
CA PHE A 206 -7.33 -15.58 18.38
C PHE A 206 -7.97 -16.68 19.24
N VAL A 207 -8.64 -17.65 18.62
CA VAL A 207 -9.29 -18.81 19.27
C VAL A 207 -8.24 -19.79 19.79
N GLY A 208 -7.34 -20.26 18.92
CA GLY A 208 -6.15 -21.02 19.31
C GLY A 208 -6.39 -22.45 19.81
N ASP A 209 -7.56 -23.05 19.56
CA ASP A 209 -7.82 -24.46 19.87
C ASP A 209 -7.34 -25.41 18.75
N GLU A 210 -7.48 -26.72 18.96
CA GLU A 210 -7.02 -27.74 18.01
C GLU A 210 -7.75 -27.63 16.64
N ILE A 211 -9.04 -27.26 16.65
CA ILE A 211 -9.84 -27.09 15.42
C ILE A 211 -9.38 -25.84 14.67
N ALA A 212 -9.11 -24.75 15.39
CA ALA A 212 -8.56 -23.52 14.84
C ALA A 212 -7.19 -23.77 14.19
N VAL A 213 -6.31 -24.54 14.84
CA VAL A 213 -5.03 -24.96 14.26
C VAL A 213 -5.20 -25.72 12.94
N GLN A 214 -6.13 -26.69 12.88
CA GLN A 214 -6.44 -27.42 11.64
C GLN A 214 -6.94 -26.50 10.52
N ARG A 215 -7.80 -25.51 10.85
CA ARG A 215 -8.28 -24.52 9.88
C ARG A 215 -7.15 -23.63 9.37
N ILE A 216 -6.28 -23.14 10.25
CA ILE A 216 -5.11 -22.35 9.87
C ILE A 216 -4.23 -23.14 8.91
N SER A 217 -3.97 -24.43 9.17
CA SER A 217 -3.24 -25.30 8.25
C SER A 217 -3.88 -25.32 6.85
N GLY A 218 -5.20 -25.49 6.77
CA GLY A 218 -5.93 -25.43 5.50
C GLY A 218 -5.85 -24.07 4.79
N TYR A 219 -5.92 -22.97 5.53
CA TYR A 219 -5.77 -21.62 4.98
C TYR A 219 -4.36 -21.38 4.44
N LEU A 220 -3.32 -21.87 5.12
CA LEU A 220 -1.92 -21.75 4.68
C LEU A 220 -1.61 -22.62 3.46
N GLN A 221 -2.22 -23.80 3.35
CA GLN A 221 -2.14 -24.61 2.13
C GLN A 221 -2.79 -23.89 0.94
N THR A 222 -3.96 -23.28 1.16
CA THR A 222 -4.63 -22.47 0.15
C THR A 222 -3.79 -21.24 -0.23
N MET A 223 -3.21 -20.56 0.75
CA MET A 223 -2.28 -19.44 0.56
C MET A 223 -1.10 -19.84 -0.34
N ALA A 224 -0.49 -21.00 -0.10
CA ALA A 224 0.60 -21.50 -0.93
C ALA A 224 0.17 -21.72 -2.39
N ARG A 225 -1.06 -22.21 -2.62
CA ARG A 225 -1.64 -22.32 -3.97
C ARG A 225 -1.84 -20.94 -4.61
N VAL A 226 -2.43 -19.99 -3.89
CA VAL A 226 -2.62 -18.60 -4.36
C VAL A 226 -1.29 -18.01 -4.81
N ILE A 227 -0.25 -18.07 -3.97
CA ILE A 227 1.08 -17.51 -4.28
C ILE A 227 1.71 -18.20 -5.50
N ASN A 228 1.53 -19.52 -5.66
CA ASN A 228 1.98 -20.23 -6.85
C ASN A 228 1.26 -19.77 -8.12
N GLU A 229 -0.03 -19.42 -8.04
CA GLU A 229 -0.78 -18.85 -9.15
C GLU A 229 -0.30 -17.42 -9.48
N LEU A 230 0.06 -16.60 -8.46
CA LEU A 230 0.71 -15.30 -8.68
C LEU A 230 2.03 -15.45 -9.45
N LYS A 231 2.83 -16.47 -9.13
CA LYS A 231 4.05 -16.83 -9.87
C LYS A 231 3.77 -17.18 -11.33
N THR A 232 2.74 -17.97 -11.60
CA THR A 232 2.35 -18.30 -12.98
C THR A 232 1.94 -17.04 -13.76
N LEU A 233 1.09 -16.19 -13.17
CA LEU A 233 0.68 -14.92 -13.78
C LEU A 233 1.86 -13.99 -14.07
N LEU A 234 2.85 -13.95 -13.18
CA LEU A 234 4.08 -13.18 -13.38
C LEU A 234 4.91 -13.69 -14.56
N LEU A 235 5.06 -15.01 -14.69
CA LEU A 235 5.81 -15.60 -15.80
C LEU A 235 5.10 -15.44 -17.15
N ASP A 236 3.76 -15.35 -17.11
CA ASP A 236 2.91 -15.17 -18.28
C ASP A 236 3.08 -13.81 -18.97
N VAL A 237 3.70 -12.81 -18.33
CA VAL A 237 4.07 -11.54 -18.96
C VAL A 237 4.84 -11.77 -20.28
N ARG A 238 5.65 -12.83 -20.33
CA ARG A 238 6.45 -13.22 -21.50
C ARG A 238 5.64 -13.64 -22.72
N LYS A 239 4.34 -13.89 -22.57
CA LYS A 239 3.46 -14.29 -23.67
C LYS A 239 3.17 -13.13 -24.62
N GLN A 240 3.08 -11.90 -24.10
CA GLN A 240 2.72 -10.71 -24.92
C GLN A 240 3.57 -9.46 -24.65
N CYS A 241 4.60 -9.57 -23.81
CA CYS A 241 5.57 -8.50 -23.56
C CYS A 241 6.97 -9.00 -23.86
N GLU A 242 7.58 -8.52 -24.94
CA GLU A 242 8.92 -8.89 -25.37
C GLU A 242 9.97 -8.06 -24.61
N PRO A 243 11.04 -8.68 -24.08
CA PRO A 243 12.07 -7.99 -23.28
C PRO A 243 12.75 -6.77 -23.93
N GLU A 244 13.14 -6.84 -25.20
CA GLU A 244 13.77 -5.71 -25.91
C GLU A 244 12.77 -4.58 -26.21
N THR A 245 11.58 -4.91 -26.67
CA THR A 245 10.49 -3.95 -26.91
C THR A 245 10.15 -3.22 -25.62
N TYR A 246 9.96 -3.95 -24.52
CA TYR A 246 9.72 -3.35 -23.21
C TYR A 246 10.88 -2.44 -22.79
N TYR A 247 12.12 -2.92 -22.87
CA TYR A 247 13.27 -2.18 -22.37
C TYR A 247 13.52 -0.88 -23.16
N ASN A 248 13.40 -0.94 -24.49
CA ASN A 248 13.76 0.16 -25.38
C ASN A 248 12.60 1.12 -25.65
N LEU A 249 11.35 0.64 -25.71
CA LEU A 249 10.20 1.44 -26.16
C LEU A 249 9.18 1.77 -25.05
N VAL A 250 9.06 0.91 -24.02
CA VAL A 250 8.08 1.08 -22.95
C VAL A 250 8.71 1.70 -21.70
N ARG A 251 9.76 1.08 -21.18
CA ARG A 251 10.44 1.46 -19.94
C ARG A 251 10.89 2.94 -19.89
N PRO A 252 11.35 3.59 -20.99
CA PRO A 252 11.75 4.99 -20.94
C PRO A 252 10.68 5.95 -20.42
N TRP A 253 9.39 5.67 -20.71
CA TRP A 253 8.24 6.46 -20.25
C TRP A 253 8.09 6.47 -18.72
N PHE A 254 8.56 5.42 -18.06
CA PHE A 254 8.38 5.21 -16.62
C PHE A 254 9.51 5.81 -15.78
N ARG A 255 10.51 6.45 -16.39
CA ARG A 255 11.65 6.95 -15.63
C ARG A 255 11.22 8.11 -14.73
N GLY A 256 11.50 7.98 -13.44
CA GLY A 256 11.50 9.10 -12.52
C GLY A 256 12.78 9.95 -12.66
N GLN A 257 12.82 11.07 -11.93
CA GLN A 257 13.96 11.99 -11.90
C GLN A 257 15.29 11.29 -11.53
N ASP A 258 15.23 10.30 -10.63
CA ASP A 258 16.42 9.59 -10.14
C ASP A 258 17.05 8.62 -11.17
N SER A 259 16.33 8.40 -12.27
CA SER A 259 16.65 7.50 -13.37
C SER A 259 16.89 8.26 -14.68
N ASP A 260 16.90 9.60 -14.64
CA ASP A 260 17.27 10.47 -15.75
C ASP A 260 18.78 10.34 -16.04
N LEU A 261 19.13 10.03 -17.30
CA LEU A 261 20.51 9.78 -17.72
C LEU A 261 21.40 11.02 -17.60
N LYS A 262 20.82 12.21 -17.76
CA LYS A 262 21.48 13.52 -17.67
C LYS A 262 21.35 14.12 -16.27
N LYS A 263 20.76 13.39 -15.31
CA LYS A 263 20.53 13.80 -13.92
C LYS A 263 19.76 15.12 -13.81
N ARG A 264 18.88 15.40 -14.78
CA ARG A 264 18.05 16.61 -14.81
C ARG A 264 17.11 16.64 -13.60
N LYS A 265 16.92 17.83 -13.03
CA LYS A 265 15.95 18.06 -11.95
C LYS A 265 14.60 18.44 -12.53
N TRP A 266 13.55 17.86 -11.98
CA TRP A 266 12.17 18.17 -12.32
C TRP A 266 11.75 19.39 -11.51
N ILE A 267 11.57 20.52 -12.20
CA ILE A 267 11.12 21.77 -11.61
C ILE A 267 9.61 21.86 -11.86
N TYR A 268 8.83 21.95 -10.78
CA TYR A 268 7.39 22.16 -10.84
C TYR A 268 7.13 23.66 -10.80
N GLU A 269 6.60 24.23 -11.88
CA GLU A 269 6.34 25.65 -11.98
C GLU A 269 5.20 26.09 -11.03
N GLY A 270 5.40 27.22 -10.34
CA GLY A 270 4.40 27.84 -9.47
C GLY A 270 4.32 27.30 -8.04
N VAL A 271 5.15 26.32 -7.65
CA VAL A 271 5.12 25.66 -6.33
C VAL A 271 5.19 26.67 -5.18
N GLU A 272 6.17 27.57 -5.22
CA GLU A 272 6.43 28.55 -4.15
C GLU A 272 5.27 29.55 -4.02
N GLU A 273 4.73 30.00 -5.15
CA GLU A 273 3.59 30.95 -5.22
C GLU A 273 2.33 30.36 -4.56
N GLU A 274 2.18 29.04 -4.61
CA GLU A 274 1.05 28.31 -4.04
C GLU A 274 1.31 27.80 -2.62
N GLY A 275 2.47 28.11 -2.03
CA GLY A 275 2.86 27.63 -0.70
C GLY A 275 2.97 26.11 -0.61
N LEU A 276 3.24 25.43 -1.73
CA LEU A 276 3.39 23.97 -1.81
C LEU A 276 4.85 23.57 -1.58
N SER A 277 5.07 22.33 -1.18
CA SER A 277 6.42 21.77 -0.99
C SER A 277 6.94 21.16 -2.28
N HIS A 278 8.23 21.37 -2.56
CA HIS A 278 8.91 20.66 -3.64
C HIS A 278 9.01 19.16 -3.33
N PRO A 279 8.73 18.27 -4.29
CA PRO A 279 8.88 16.83 -4.09
C PRO A 279 10.34 16.44 -3.87
N THR A 280 10.60 15.57 -2.89
CA THR A 280 11.96 15.17 -2.51
C THR A 280 12.41 13.84 -3.10
N GLU A 281 11.48 12.91 -3.34
CA GLU A 281 11.75 11.62 -4.00
C GLU A 281 10.83 11.45 -5.21
N LEU A 282 11.43 11.24 -6.37
CA LEU A 282 10.72 11.08 -7.64
C LEU A 282 11.23 9.82 -8.36
N SER A 283 10.94 8.66 -7.79
CA SER A 283 11.29 7.34 -8.32
C SER A 283 10.10 6.76 -9.08
N GLY A 284 10.27 6.44 -10.37
CA GLY A 284 9.19 5.96 -11.22
C GLY A 284 8.53 4.65 -10.76
N PRO A 285 7.45 4.20 -11.42
CA PRO A 285 6.69 3.04 -10.99
C PRO A 285 7.56 1.78 -10.98
N SER A 286 7.37 0.96 -9.96
CA SER A 286 8.02 -0.35 -9.83
C SER A 286 7.13 -1.33 -9.09
N ALA A 287 7.33 -2.64 -9.31
CA ALA A 287 6.64 -3.69 -8.56
C ALA A 287 6.87 -3.60 -7.04
N GLY A 288 7.93 -2.93 -6.59
CA GLY A 288 8.15 -2.65 -5.17
C GLY A 288 7.09 -1.75 -4.53
N GLN A 289 6.30 -1.04 -5.34
CA GLN A 289 5.19 -0.20 -4.88
C GLN A 289 3.87 -0.99 -4.79
N SER A 290 3.84 -2.27 -5.18
CA SER A 290 2.69 -3.17 -4.96
C SER A 290 2.50 -3.41 -3.47
N SER A 291 1.29 -3.17 -2.95
CA SER A 291 0.97 -3.45 -1.55
C SER A 291 0.88 -4.96 -1.28
N LEU A 292 0.47 -5.77 -2.27
CA LEU A 292 0.32 -7.22 -2.13
C LEU A 292 1.62 -7.89 -1.68
N VAL A 293 2.72 -7.53 -2.34
CA VAL A 293 4.04 -8.10 -2.06
C VAL A 293 4.43 -7.84 -0.60
N HIS A 294 4.21 -6.62 -0.11
CA HIS A 294 4.55 -6.26 1.27
C HIS A 294 3.65 -6.95 2.28
N VAL A 295 2.37 -7.10 1.96
CA VAL A 295 1.41 -7.76 2.85
C VAL A 295 1.76 -9.25 3.03
N LEU A 296 2.11 -9.94 1.95
CA LEU A 296 2.59 -11.34 2.02
C LEU A 296 3.83 -11.46 2.90
N ASP A 297 4.75 -10.50 2.78
CA ASP A 297 6.00 -10.49 3.53
C ASP A 297 5.77 -10.28 5.02
N VAL A 298 4.97 -9.26 5.38
CA VAL A 298 4.65 -8.96 6.78
C VAL A 298 3.89 -10.13 7.41
N PHE A 299 2.87 -10.66 6.73
CA PHE A 299 2.03 -11.74 7.26
C PHE A 299 2.82 -13.03 7.50
N LEU A 300 3.67 -13.43 6.54
CA LEU A 300 4.53 -14.62 6.66
C LEU A 300 5.81 -14.36 7.47
N GLY A 301 5.97 -13.19 8.08
CA GLY A 301 7.10 -12.87 8.94
C GLY A 301 8.45 -12.85 8.24
N VAL A 302 8.50 -12.36 7.00
CA VAL A 302 9.73 -12.15 6.22
C VAL A 302 10.27 -10.74 6.47
N ASP A 303 11.47 -10.64 7.06
CA ASP A 303 12.09 -9.36 7.39
C ASP A 303 12.98 -8.82 6.25
N HIS A 304 12.80 -7.54 5.94
CA HIS A 304 13.53 -6.76 4.92
C HIS A 304 14.34 -5.59 5.52
N GLN A 305 14.64 -5.64 6.82
CA GLN A 305 15.41 -4.58 7.46
C GLN A 305 16.71 -4.27 6.71
N SER A 306 16.99 -2.97 6.61
CA SER A 306 18.20 -2.46 5.99
C SER A 306 19.42 -2.92 6.77
N LYS A 307 20.42 -3.47 6.07
CA LYS A 307 21.73 -3.77 6.66
C LYS A 307 22.49 -2.52 7.13
N ALA A 308 22.04 -1.34 6.71
CA ALA A 308 22.59 -0.06 7.14
C ALA A 308 21.61 0.60 8.12
N PRO A 309 21.96 0.75 9.41
CA PRO A 309 21.03 1.24 10.45
C PRO A 309 20.45 2.63 10.18
N ASN A 310 21.12 3.44 9.35
CA ASN A 310 20.75 4.84 9.07
C ASN A 310 20.13 5.06 7.68
N LYS A 311 19.82 4.01 6.91
CA LYS A 311 19.17 4.15 5.59
C LYS A 311 17.93 3.26 5.51
N PRO A 312 16.76 3.82 5.17
CA PRO A 312 15.57 3.00 4.96
C PRO A 312 15.83 1.99 3.83
N SER A 313 15.28 0.78 3.97
CA SER A 313 15.38 -0.22 2.90
C SER A 313 14.60 0.26 1.67
N PHE A 314 14.85 -0.37 0.52
CA PHE A 314 14.06 -0.07 -0.68
C PHE A 314 12.57 -0.28 -0.43
N MET A 315 12.20 -1.40 0.21
CA MET A 315 10.80 -1.70 0.55
C MET A 315 10.22 -0.61 1.44
N SER A 316 10.93 -0.17 2.49
CA SER A 316 10.46 0.92 3.36
C SER A 316 10.23 2.23 2.60
N ARG A 317 11.09 2.55 1.63
CA ARG A 317 10.90 3.73 0.77
C ARG A 317 9.69 3.58 -0.15
N MET A 318 9.46 2.40 -0.72
CA MET A 318 8.32 2.18 -1.62
C MET A 318 6.96 2.33 -0.96
N LEU A 319 6.86 2.24 0.37
CA LEU A 319 5.63 2.53 1.09
C LEU A 319 5.09 3.92 0.76
N THR A 320 5.96 4.94 0.62
CA THR A 320 5.52 6.32 0.35
C THR A 320 4.81 6.48 -1.00
N TYR A 321 4.94 5.51 -1.90
CA TYR A 321 4.31 5.47 -3.22
C TYR A 321 2.97 4.72 -3.22
N MET A 322 2.63 4.05 -2.12
CA MET A 322 1.37 3.32 -1.98
C MET A 322 0.25 4.24 -1.51
N PRO A 323 -1.02 3.95 -1.88
CA PRO A 323 -2.17 4.65 -1.34
C PRO A 323 -2.17 4.64 0.19
N ARG A 324 -2.58 5.76 0.81
CA ARG A 324 -2.59 5.93 2.28
C ARG A 324 -3.20 4.76 3.03
N ASN A 325 -4.37 4.29 2.61
CA ASN A 325 -5.08 3.20 3.28
C ASN A 325 -4.31 1.87 3.19
N HIS A 326 -3.57 1.63 2.11
CA HIS A 326 -2.73 0.44 1.99
C HIS A 326 -1.53 0.51 2.94
N ARG A 327 -0.92 1.70 3.10
CA ARG A 327 0.13 1.91 4.11
C ARG A 327 -0.39 1.72 5.52
N LEU A 328 -1.57 2.26 5.82
CA LEU A 328 -2.20 2.11 7.14
C LEU A 328 -2.50 0.64 7.45
N PHE A 329 -3.00 -0.11 6.46
CA PHE A 329 -3.20 -1.55 6.57
C PHE A 329 -1.88 -2.28 6.85
N LEU A 330 -0.82 -2.01 6.10
CA LEU A 330 0.51 -2.60 6.33
C LEU A 330 1.05 -2.28 7.72
N LYS A 331 0.88 -1.04 8.19
CA LYS A 331 1.28 -0.63 9.55
C LYS A 331 0.49 -1.38 10.61
N HIS A 332 -0.83 -1.53 10.43
CA HIS A 332 -1.68 -2.29 11.33
C HIS A 332 -1.28 -3.77 11.39
N LEU A 333 -1.11 -4.40 10.22
CA LEU A 333 -0.68 -5.79 10.10
C LEU A 333 0.69 -6.02 10.75
N SER A 334 1.63 -5.09 10.58
CA SER A 334 2.98 -5.16 11.18
C SER A 334 2.96 -4.99 12.71
N ALA A 335 1.96 -4.27 13.24
CA ALA A 335 1.80 -4.04 14.67
C ALA A 335 0.97 -5.14 15.37
N ASN A 336 0.62 -6.24 14.66
CA ASN A 336 -0.17 -7.31 15.23
C ASN A 336 0.53 -7.95 16.44
N PRO A 337 -0.11 -7.99 17.64
CA PRO A 337 0.49 -8.53 18.85
C PRO A 337 0.74 -10.05 18.80
N ARG A 338 0.12 -10.77 17.86
CA ARG A 338 0.31 -12.20 17.64
C ARG A 338 0.74 -12.47 16.19
N PRO A 339 2.03 -12.32 15.86
CA PRO A 339 2.51 -12.63 14.52
C PRO A 339 2.41 -14.14 14.23
N LEU A 340 2.09 -14.49 12.98
CA LEU A 340 1.85 -15.88 12.57
C LEU A 340 3.05 -16.79 12.84
N ARG A 341 4.26 -16.33 12.50
CA ARG A 341 5.47 -17.16 12.59
C ARG A 341 5.77 -17.63 14.04
N PRO A 342 5.84 -16.74 15.05
CA PRO A 342 5.91 -17.15 16.47
C PRO A 342 4.76 -18.04 16.92
N PHE A 343 3.54 -17.80 16.44
CA PHE A 343 2.39 -18.66 16.77
C PHE A 343 2.62 -20.10 16.30
N VAL A 344 2.92 -20.29 15.01
CA VAL A 344 3.22 -21.62 14.43
C VAL A 344 4.36 -22.33 15.19
N ALA A 345 5.42 -21.59 15.50
CA ALA A 345 6.56 -22.09 16.28
C ALA A 345 6.17 -22.58 17.68
N SER A 346 5.21 -21.91 18.33
CA SER A 346 4.80 -22.20 19.72
C SER A 346 3.83 -23.37 19.86
N ILE A 347 3.01 -23.65 18.83
CA ILE A 347 2.00 -24.71 18.87
C ILE A 347 2.64 -26.11 18.84
N GLY A 348 3.76 -26.27 18.10
CA GLY A 348 4.43 -27.56 17.96
C GLY A 348 3.67 -28.59 17.10
N ASP A 349 2.67 -28.15 16.33
CA ASP A 349 1.92 -29.00 15.41
C ASP A 349 2.66 -29.17 14.06
N SER A 350 2.84 -30.42 13.63
CA SER A 350 3.64 -30.73 12.46
C SER A 350 2.95 -30.34 11.15
N GLU A 351 1.63 -30.46 11.07
CA GLU A 351 0.88 -30.14 9.85
C GLU A 351 0.82 -28.62 9.64
N LEU A 352 0.61 -27.86 10.71
CA LEU A 352 0.66 -26.41 10.73
C LEU A 352 2.03 -25.90 10.29
N LEU A 353 3.10 -26.46 10.86
CA LEU A 353 4.47 -26.12 10.49
C LEU A 353 4.76 -26.42 9.02
N GLU A 354 4.34 -27.58 8.52
CA GLU A 354 4.51 -27.95 7.11
C GLU A 354 3.74 -26.99 6.18
N SER A 355 2.50 -26.67 6.53
CA SER A 355 1.63 -25.77 5.75
C SER A 355 2.19 -24.34 5.72
N TYR A 356 2.68 -23.84 6.85
CA TYR A 356 3.39 -22.57 6.93
C TYR A 356 4.65 -22.56 6.04
N ASN A 357 5.49 -23.59 6.14
CA ASN A 357 6.71 -23.69 5.34
C ASN A 357 6.41 -23.76 3.83
N LYS A 358 5.32 -24.44 3.42
CA LYS A 358 4.86 -24.44 2.03
C LYS A 358 4.50 -23.04 1.54
N ALA A 359 3.78 -22.24 2.34
CA ALA A 359 3.45 -20.86 1.98
C ALA A 359 4.70 -19.97 1.87
N VAL A 360 5.63 -20.08 2.81
CA VAL A 360 6.92 -19.36 2.77
C VAL A 360 7.75 -19.76 1.55
N MET A 361 7.80 -21.06 1.23
CA MET A 361 8.50 -21.56 0.03
C MET A 361 7.86 -21.05 -1.26
N ALA A 362 6.53 -21.03 -1.36
CA ALA A 362 5.83 -20.45 -2.51
C ALA A 362 6.18 -18.96 -2.68
N LEU A 363 6.25 -18.18 -1.59
CA LEU A 363 6.67 -16.77 -1.63
C LEU A 363 8.12 -16.61 -2.12
N LYS A 364 9.02 -17.49 -1.66
CA LYS A 364 10.41 -17.52 -2.14
C LYS A 364 10.46 -17.78 -3.64
N GLU A 365 9.76 -18.79 -4.13
CA GLU A 365 9.73 -19.14 -5.56
C GLU A 365 9.11 -18.03 -6.42
N PHE A 366 8.07 -17.36 -5.92
CA PHE A 366 7.49 -16.18 -6.56
C PHE A 366 8.54 -15.08 -6.74
N ARG A 367 9.33 -14.79 -5.69
CA ARG A 367 10.43 -13.82 -5.78
C ARG A 367 11.53 -14.29 -6.73
N ASP A 368 11.92 -15.56 -6.69
CA ASP A 368 12.91 -16.11 -7.63
C ASP A 368 12.45 -15.97 -9.08
N ALA A 369 11.15 -16.16 -9.36
CA ALA A 369 10.58 -15.90 -10.68
C ALA A 369 10.65 -14.41 -11.06
N HIS A 370 10.33 -13.50 -10.14
CA HIS A 370 10.48 -12.05 -10.38
C HIS A 370 11.93 -11.65 -10.67
N MET A 371 12.89 -12.27 -9.98
CA MET A 371 14.31 -12.06 -10.23
C MET A 371 14.73 -12.49 -11.64
N ILE A 372 14.17 -13.59 -12.14
CA ILE A 372 14.36 -14.04 -13.52
C ILE A 372 13.79 -13.01 -14.49
N ILE A 373 12.55 -12.55 -14.28
CA ILE A 373 11.92 -11.51 -15.11
C ILE A 373 12.75 -10.22 -15.11
N ALA A 374 13.14 -9.69 -13.95
CA ALA A 374 13.97 -8.49 -13.87
C ALA A 374 15.32 -8.65 -14.60
N THR A 375 15.91 -9.85 -14.55
CA THR A 375 17.15 -10.14 -15.29
C THR A 375 16.92 -10.14 -16.80
N LEU A 376 15.83 -10.74 -17.27
CA LEU A 376 15.50 -10.84 -18.69
C LEU A 376 15.06 -9.50 -19.30
N TYR A 377 14.28 -8.70 -18.58
CA TYR A 377 13.67 -7.48 -19.09
C TYR A 377 14.51 -6.21 -18.85
N ILE A 378 15.46 -6.26 -17.93
CA ILE A 378 16.27 -5.07 -17.58
C ILE A 378 17.76 -5.35 -17.77
N ILE A 379 18.32 -6.34 -17.06
CA ILE A 379 19.78 -6.53 -17.04
C ILE A 379 20.31 -7.02 -18.39
N GLY A 380 19.64 -7.99 -19.00
CA GLY A 380 20.01 -8.53 -20.31
C GLY A 380 20.04 -7.44 -21.40
N PRO A 381 18.92 -6.75 -21.66
CA PRO A 381 18.85 -5.67 -22.62
C PRO A 381 19.83 -4.54 -22.34
N ALA A 382 19.97 -4.11 -21.08
CA ALA A 382 20.90 -3.03 -20.73
C ALA A 382 22.37 -3.37 -21.04
N ARG A 383 22.79 -4.62 -20.79
CA ARG A 383 24.14 -5.08 -21.16
C ARG A 383 24.35 -5.10 -22.67
N ARG A 384 23.34 -5.50 -23.44
CA ARG A 384 23.39 -5.49 -24.91
C ARG A 384 23.47 -4.06 -25.46
N ALA A 385 22.65 -3.14 -24.93
CA ALA A 385 22.70 -1.73 -25.28
C ALA A 385 24.07 -1.11 -24.98
N ALA A 386 24.65 -1.38 -23.81
CA ALA A 386 25.99 -0.90 -23.45
C ALA A 386 27.07 -1.44 -24.40
N ARG A 387 26.99 -2.72 -24.77
CA ARG A 387 27.92 -3.34 -25.72
C ARG A 387 27.80 -2.71 -27.11
N ALA A 388 26.58 -2.53 -27.62
CA ALA A 388 26.34 -1.91 -28.91
C ALA A 388 26.85 -0.46 -28.97
N ALA A 389 26.66 0.31 -27.90
CA ALA A 389 27.20 1.66 -27.79
C ALA A 389 28.74 1.69 -27.82
N ALA A 390 29.39 0.74 -27.15
CA ALA A 390 30.86 0.62 -27.17
C ALA A 390 31.39 0.24 -28.56
N GLU A 391 30.72 -0.69 -29.25
CA GLU A 391 31.10 -1.11 -30.62
C GLU A 391 30.95 0.05 -31.63
N ALA A 392 29.89 0.86 -31.52
CA ALA A 392 29.68 2.03 -32.39
C ALA A 392 30.75 3.13 -32.19
N GLN A 393 31.27 3.29 -30.97
CA GLN A 393 32.35 4.26 -30.71
C GLN A 393 33.67 3.86 -31.38
N ILE A 394 33.97 2.55 -31.41
CA ILE A 394 35.19 2.02 -32.06
C ILE A 394 35.15 2.25 -33.57
N ASP A 395 33.99 2.04 -34.20
CA ASP A 395 33.83 2.18 -35.66
C ASP A 395 33.89 3.65 -36.12
N SER A 396 33.55 4.60 -35.24
CA SER A 396 33.56 6.04 -35.55
C SER A 396 34.95 6.70 -35.56
N GLY A 397 36.01 5.99 -35.15
CA GLY A 397 37.38 6.52 -35.10
C GLY A 397 37.60 7.66 -34.09
N ALA A 398 36.62 7.96 -33.24
CA ALA A 398 36.76 8.89 -32.13
C ALA A 398 37.76 8.33 -31.09
N GLU A 399 38.59 9.19 -30.49
CA GLU A 399 39.38 8.78 -29.32
C GLU A 399 38.44 8.15 -28.28
N PRO A 400 38.86 7.06 -27.59
CA PRO A 400 38.04 6.44 -26.57
C PRO A 400 37.86 7.43 -25.41
N THR A 401 36.85 8.28 -25.48
CA THR A 401 36.25 8.86 -24.29
C THR A 401 35.85 7.68 -23.42
N PRO A 402 36.34 7.58 -22.17
CA PRO A 402 35.87 6.54 -21.27
C PRO A 402 34.35 6.60 -21.28
N PRO A 403 33.64 5.47 -21.47
CA PRO A 403 32.20 5.50 -21.56
C PRO A 403 31.66 6.31 -20.38
N GLY A 404 30.72 7.22 -20.67
CA GLY A 404 29.92 7.87 -19.63
C GLY A 404 29.22 6.85 -18.73
N PHE A 405 29.17 5.58 -19.15
CA PHE A 405 29.10 4.40 -18.30
C PHE A 405 30.49 4.02 -17.76
N LYS A 406 30.91 4.60 -16.64
CA LYS A 406 31.90 3.89 -15.82
C LYS A 406 31.27 2.54 -15.45
N GLU A 407 32.00 1.43 -15.54
CA GLU A 407 31.61 0.12 -14.98
C GLU A 407 31.17 0.20 -13.49
N THR A 408 31.41 1.35 -12.84
CA THR A 408 31.03 1.68 -11.47
C THR A 408 29.66 2.34 -11.30
N GLU A 409 28.97 2.84 -12.35
CA GLU A 409 27.61 3.37 -12.18
C GLU A 409 26.58 2.22 -12.22
N PRO A 410 25.75 2.06 -11.17
CA PRO A 410 24.86 0.92 -11.07
C PRO A 410 23.70 1.01 -12.07
N LEU A 411 23.38 -0.11 -12.71
CA LEU A 411 22.16 -0.27 -13.51
C LEU A 411 20.93 0.03 -12.65
N LYS A 412 20.26 1.16 -12.92
CA LYS A 412 19.09 1.57 -12.14
C LYS A 412 17.80 1.00 -12.70
N GLY A 413 16.92 0.50 -11.83
CA GLY A 413 15.50 0.30 -12.15
C GLY A 413 14.77 1.63 -12.34
N THR A 414 13.52 1.60 -12.83
CA THR A 414 12.65 2.80 -12.95
C THR A 414 12.41 3.48 -11.60
N GLY A 415 12.37 2.67 -10.53
CA GLY A 415 12.35 3.14 -9.13
C GLY A 415 13.71 3.58 -8.57
N GLY A 416 14.71 3.84 -9.43
CA GLY A 416 16.03 4.36 -9.04
C GLY A 416 16.95 3.41 -8.29
N THR A 417 16.56 2.15 -8.08
CA THR A 417 17.38 1.15 -7.38
C THR A 417 18.51 0.64 -8.24
N ASP A 418 19.71 0.53 -7.65
CA ASP A 418 20.76 -0.36 -8.19
C ASP A 418 20.19 -1.78 -8.25
N LEU A 419 19.85 -2.22 -9.45
CA LEU A 419 19.14 -3.45 -9.67
C LEU A 419 20.01 -4.63 -9.25
N VAL A 420 21.31 -4.62 -9.57
CA VAL A 420 22.20 -5.73 -9.22
C VAL A 420 22.36 -5.86 -7.71
N LYS A 421 22.46 -4.74 -6.99
CA LYS A 421 22.51 -4.75 -5.53
C LYS A 421 21.17 -5.16 -4.92
N PHE A 422 20.06 -4.58 -5.39
CA PHE A 422 18.71 -4.92 -4.93
C PHE A 422 18.44 -6.42 -5.11
N LEU A 423 18.71 -6.97 -6.29
CA LEU A 423 18.57 -8.40 -6.58
C LEU A 423 19.41 -9.26 -5.60
N LYS A 424 20.64 -8.86 -5.28
CA LYS A 424 21.47 -9.56 -4.28
C LYS A 424 20.92 -9.46 -2.86
N ASP A 425 20.39 -8.30 -2.48
CA ASP A 425 19.84 -8.07 -1.14
C ASP A 425 18.51 -8.79 -0.96
N THR A 426 17.62 -8.80 -1.95
CA THR A 426 16.36 -9.57 -1.94
C THR A 426 16.60 -11.08 -1.92
N LYS A 427 17.65 -11.58 -2.59
CA LYS A 427 18.06 -12.99 -2.50
C LYS A 427 18.63 -13.35 -1.12
N LYS A 428 19.22 -12.37 -0.43
CA LYS A 428 19.84 -12.50 0.89
C LYS A 428 18.94 -12.06 2.04
N SER A 429 17.69 -11.63 1.79
CA SER A 429 16.73 -11.34 2.86
C SER A 429 16.74 -12.52 3.80
N HIS A 430 16.92 -12.26 5.09
CA HIS A 430 17.12 -13.31 6.07
C HIS A 430 15.82 -14.13 6.17
N TRP A 431 15.73 -15.20 5.37
CA TRP A 431 14.82 -16.33 5.59
C TRP A 431 15.18 -17.09 6.87
N CYS A 432 15.96 -16.47 7.78
CA CYS A 432 16.67 -17.08 8.89
C CYS A 432 15.73 -18.06 9.55
N ASP A 433 16.13 -19.33 9.46
CA ASP A 433 15.58 -20.52 10.06
C ASP A 433 14.26 -21.02 9.44
N HIS A 434 14.39 -21.73 8.30
CA HIS A 434 13.63 -22.97 8.16
C HIS A 434 13.77 -23.73 9.47
N TYR A 435 12.68 -24.10 10.13
CA TYR A 435 12.78 -25.11 11.18
C TYR A 435 13.54 -26.31 10.57
N PRO A 436 14.74 -26.67 11.06
CA PRO A 436 15.28 -27.96 10.72
C PRO A 436 14.24 -28.98 11.18
N SER A 437 13.96 -29.97 10.34
CA SER A 437 13.15 -31.12 10.71
C SER A 437 13.57 -31.58 12.11
N LEU A 438 12.62 -31.65 13.05
CA LEU A 438 12.84 -32.22 14.38
C LEU A 438 13.17 -33.71 14.23
N SER A 439 14.45 -34.01 14.00
CA SER A 439 15.01 -35.35 14.06
C SER A 439 16.32 -35.30 14.85
N THR A 440 16.22 -34.94 16.13
CA THR A 440 16.99 -35.57 17.22
C THR A 440 16.56 -34.98 18.57
N VAL A 441 16.27 -35.90 19.48
CA VAL A 441 15.83 -35.70 20.85
C VAL A 441 17.00 -35.28 21.74
N ASP A 442 16.80 -34.37 22.69
CA ASP A 442 17.57 -34.39 23.94
C ASP A 442 16.61 -34.28 25.14
N PHE A 443 16.63 -35.32 25.98
CA PHE A 443 15.81 -35.45 27.19
C PHE A 443 16.56 -34.80 28.35
N GLY A 444 16.02 -33.70 28.89
CA GLY A 444 16.63 -32.97 29.99
C GLY A 444 15.65 -32.40 31.01
N HIS A 445 15.18 -33.27 31.91
CA HIS A 445 14.70 -32.99 33.28
C HIS A 445 13.47 -32.09 33.52
N VAL A 446 12.43 -32.79 33.99
CA VAL A 446 11.18 -32.32 34.60
C VAL A 446 11.41 -31.50 35.89
N ARG A 447 10.75 -30.34 36.01
CA ARG A 447 10.17 -29.82 37.26
C ARG A 447 8.78 -29.22 36.97
N SER A 448 7.82 -29.54 37.84
CA SER A 448 6.36 -29.31 37.72
C SER A 448 5.89 -28.05 38.48
N PRO A 449 4.57 -27.80 38.75
CA PRO A 449 3.75 -26.87 37.96
C PRO A 449 3.02 -25.78 38.79
N ALA A 450 2.62 -24.67 38.18
CA ALA A 450 1.62 -23.69 38.68
C ALA A 450 1.47 -22.57 37.63
N GLN A 451 0.34 -21.97 37.25
CA GLN A 451 -1.08 -22.03 37.62
C GLN A 451 -1.84 -21.47 36.40
N LEU A 452 -2.89 -22.14 35.91
CA LEU A 452 -3.81 -21.59 34.91
C LEU A 452 -4.67 -20.48 35.55
N ARG A 453 -4.82 -19.34 34.86
CA ARG A 453 -5.91 -18.38 35.10
C ARG A 453 -6.78 -18.27 33.84
N PHE A 454 -8.07 -18.48 34.03
CA PHE A 454 -9.13 -18.30 33.05
C PHE A 454 -9.31 -16.81 32.71
N LEU A 455 -9.54 -16.49 31.43
CA LEU A 455 -10.03 -15.18 30.97
C LEU A 455 -11.38 -15.37 30.25
N PRO A 456 -12.39 -14.51 30.49
CA PRO A 456 -13.71 -14.65 29.89
C PRO A 456 -13.74 -14.15 28.43
N SER A 457 -14.47 -14.89 27.60
CA SER A 457 -14.73 -14.63 26.19
C SER A 457 -15.68 -13.45 25.97
N PHE A 458 -15.40 -12.61 24.98
CA PHE A 458 -16.31 -11.58 24.46
C PHE A 458 -16.98 -12.03 23.16
N SER A 459 -18.26 -11.73 22.98
CA SER A 459 -19.02 -11.89 21.73
C SER A 459 -19.93 -10.68 21.53
N SER A 460 -20.03 -10.18 20.29
CA SER A 460 -20.90 -9.08 19.90
C SER A 460 -21.79 -9.48 18.72
N HIS A 461 -23.09 -9.19 18.80
CA HIS A 461 -24.02 -9.24 17.68
C HIS A 461 -24.67 -7.86 17.46
N LEU A 462 -24.70 -7.41 16.21
CA LEU A 462 -25.43 -6.21 15.77
C LEU A 462 -26.84 -6.59 15.30
N SER A 463 -27.84 -5.82 15.74
CA SER A 463 -29.15 -5.73 15.06
C SER A 463 -29.59 -4.26 15.05
N SER A 464 -30.12 -3.80 13.92
CA SER A 464 -30.42 -2.38 13.66
C SER A 464 -31.92 -2.08 13.75
N VAL A 465 -32.28 -1.04 14.51
CA VAL A 465 -33.53 -0.28 14.33
C VAL A 465 -33.29 1.21 14.63
N LEU A 466 -33.54 2.05 13.62
CA LEU A 466 -33.81 3.50 13.61
C LEU A 466 -32.91 4.45 14.44
N GLY A 467 -32.04 5.18 13.73
CA GLY A 467 -31.90 6.64 13.86
C GLY A 467 -31.13 7.24 15.05
N VAL A 468 -30.66 6.43 16.01
CA VAL A 468 -29.75 6.86 17.08
C VAL A 468 -28.71 5.76 17.27
N CYS A 469 -27.42 6.10 17.26
CA CYS A 469 -26.35 5.15 17.55
C CYS A 469 -26.39 4.82 19.05
N VAL A 470 -27.19 3.83 19.44
CA VAL A 470 -27.19 3.27 20.80
C VAL A 470 -26.21 2.11 20.82
N VAL A 471 -25.04 2.33 21.42
CA VAL A 471 -24.09 1.25 21.69
C VAL A 471 -24.59 0.49 22.92
N HIS A 472 -25.09 -0.73 22.72
CA HIS A 472 -25.41 -1.65 23.81
C HIS A 472 -24.13 -2.36 24.26
N LEU A 473 -23.62 -1.99 25.44
CA LEU A 473 -22.59 -2.74 26.15
C LEU A 473 -23.28 -3.61 27.21
N THR A 474 -23.35 -4.91 26.96
CA THR A 474 -23.84 -5.88 27.95
C THR A 474 -22.65 -6.53 28.64
N VAL A 475 -22.46 -6.25 29.92
CA VAL A 475 -21.46 -6.95 30.74
C VAL A 475 -22.18 -8.07 31.48
N THR A 476 -22.01 -9.32 31.03
CA THR A 476 -22.48 -10.49 31.78
C THR A 476 -21.40 -10.95 32.75
N ASN A 477 -21.62 -10.67 34.04
CA ASN A 477 -21.01 -11.43 35.12
C ASN A 477 -22.14 -12.09 35.94
N LEU A 478 -21.85 -13.23 36.56
CA LEU A 478 -22.78 -14.23 37.11
C LEU A 478 -23.80 -13.76 38.20
N SER A 479 -24.11 -12.47 38.34
CA SER A 479 -25.17 -12.02 39.27
C SER A 479 -25.82 -10.64 39.01
N SER A 480 -25.49 -9.89 37.95
CA SER A 480 -26.18 -8.60 37.68
C SER A 480 -25.96 -8.04 36.28
N SER A 481 -26.99 -7.40 35.71
CA SER A 481 -26.95 -6.70 34.41
C SER A 481 -26.87 -5.18 34.61
N LEU A 482 -25.86 -4.53 34.05
CA LEU A 482 -25.70 -3.07 34.02
C LEU A 482 -26.00 -2.55 32.61
N THR A 483 -26.83 -1.51 32.51
CA THR A 483 -27.21 -0.87 31.24
C THR A 483 -26.69 0.56 31.23
N PHE A 484 -25.92 0.92 30.20
CA PHE A 484 -25.42 2.29 30.01
C PHE A 484 -26.31 3.04 28.99
N ARG A 485 -26.67 4.29 29.28
CA ARG A 485 -27.25 5.22 28.30
C ARG A 485 -26.31 6.41 28.12
N LEU A 486 -25.91 6.65 26.89
CA LEU A 486 -25.07 7.79 26.51
C LEU A 486 -25.94 9.02 26.27
N PHE A 487 -25.54 10.17 26.83
CA PHE A 487 -26.15 11.47 26.55
C PHE A 487 -25.08 12.49 26.13
N GLU A 488 -25.40 13.21 25.06
CA GLU A 488 -24.82 14.49 24.61
C GLU A 488 -23.38 14.50 24.06
N VAL A 489 -23.22 15.03 22.84
CA VAL A 489 -21.94 15.26 22.16
C VAL A 489 -21.77 16.76 22.01
N THR A 490 -20.79 17.36 22.70
CA THR A 490 -20.45 18.78 22.55
C THR A 490 -19.21 18.96 21.66
N ARG A 491 -19.31 19.88 20.70
CA ARG A 491 -18.26 20.21 19.72
C ARG A 491 -17.43 21.38 20.24
N THR A 492 -16.14 21.18 20.47
CA THR A 492 -15.18 22.27 20.73
C THR A 492 -14.33 22.56 19.49
N PRO A 493 -14.21 23.83 19.04
CA PRO A 493 -13.38 24.18 17.90
C PRO A 493 -11.92 24.38 18.32
N LEU A 494 -11.00 23.66 17.68
CA LEU A 494 -9.58 23.99 17.61
C LEU A 494 -9.14 23.96 16.13
N ARG A 495 -8.09 24.74 15.83
CA ARG A 495 -7.72 25.22 14.48
C ARG A 495 -7.62 24.12 13.41
N GLU A 496 -8.06 24.52 12.21
CA GLU A 496 -8.03 23.93 10.87
C GLU A 496 -7.62 22.43 10.73
N HIS A 497 -8.63 21.66 10.31
CA HIS A 497 -8.61 20.26 9.83
C HIS A 497 -8.55 19.11 10.85
N THR A 498 -8.91 19.32 12.13
CA THR A 498 -9.21 18.19 13.03
C THR A 498 -10.35 18.54 13.99
N ALA A 499 -11.39 17.69 14.08
CA ALA A 499 -12.41 17.78 15.13
C ALA A 499 -12.06 16.77 16.24
N VAL A 500 -11.93 17.24 17.48
CA VAL A 500 -11.80 16.38 18.67
C VAL A 500 -13.15 16.41 19.40
N PHE A 501 -13.74 15.24 19.60
CA PHE A 501 -14.94 15.08 20.41
C PHE A 501 -14.53 14.71 21.84
N SER A 502 -14.99 15.48 22.83
CA SER A 502 -14.87 15.11 24.24
C SER A 502 -16.18 14.48 24.69
N MET A 503 -16.12 13.27 25.23
CA MET A 503 -17.29 12.58 25.80
C MET A 503 -17.15 12.53 27.32
N SER A 504 -18.20 12.95 28.02
CA SER A 504 -18.33 12.76 29.47
C SER A 504 -19.31 11.62 29.74
N VAL A 505 -18.88 10.58 30.45
CA VAL A 505 -19.75 9.47 30.85
C VAL A 505 -20.33 9.78 32.23
N ALA A 506 -21.64 10.03 32.31
CA ALA A 506 -22.33 10.14 33.59
C ALA A 506 -22.93 8.78 33.99
N LEU A 507 -22.54 8.27 35.16
CA LEU A 507 -23.11 7.07 35.76
C LEU A 507 -24.52 7.40 36.29
N VAL A 508 -25.57 7.01 35.56
CA VAL A 508 -26.95 7.10 36.08
C VAL A 508 -27.36 5.74 36.63
N THR A 509 -27.24 5.56 37.94
CA THR A 509 -27.85 4.46 38.67
C THR A 509 -29.34 4.73 38.87
N THR A 510 -30.21 4.11 38.06
CA THR A 510 -31.65 4.08 38.36
C THR A 510 -31.95 3.00 39.41
N LEU A 511 -32.54 3.46 40.51
CA LEU A 511 -32.81 2.81 41.79
C LEU A 511 -33.68 1.54 41.74
N LEU A 512 -33.31 0.56 42.55
CA LEU A 512 -34.22 -0.29 43.34
C LEU A 512 -33.74 -0.30 44.82
N PRO A 513 -34.63 -0.46 45.83
CA PRO A 513 -34.41 -0.10 47.23
C PRO A 513 -33.51 -1.08 48.04
N PRO A 514 -33.08 -0.71 49.27
CA PRO A 514 -31.72 -0.94 49.74
C PRO A 514 -31.54 -2.21 50.58
N ALA A 515 -30.39 -2.87 50.43
CA ALA A 515 -29.80 -3.64 51.51
C ALA A 515 -28.27 -3.60 51.39
N PHE A 516 -27.66 -3.08 52.46
CA PHE A 516 -26.22 -3.07 52.77
C PHE A 516 -25.31 -2.10 51.99
N VAL A 517 -25.17 -0.93 52.62
CA VAL A 517 -24.05 0.01 52.50
C VAL A 517 -22.73 -0.71 52.81
N GLY A 518 -21.78 -0.61 51.88
CA GLY A 518 -20.37 -0.94 52.08
C GLY A 518 -19.54 0.09 51.33
N ASP A 519 -18.89 0.95 52.09
CA ASP A 519 -18.05 2.07 51.68
C ASP A 519 -16.91 1.60 50.74
N SER A 520 -16.75 2.23 49.56
CA SER A 520 -15.56 2.04 48.72
C SER A 520 -15.09 3.39 48.16
N SER A 521 -14.08 3.92 48.83
CA SER A 521 -13.37 5.15 48.55
C SER A 521 -12.35 4.98 47.42
N HIS A 522 -12.80 4.85 46.17
CA HIS A 522 -11.93 4.96 44.99
C HIS A 522 -12.46 6.03 44.04
N PRO A 523 -11.64 7.03 43.64
CA PRO A 523 -12.04 8.00 42.63
C PRO A 523 -12.19 7.30 41.26
N PRO A 524 -13.13 7.76 40.41
CA PRO A 524 -13.30 7.19 39.08
C PRO A 524 -12.04 7.41 38.24
N VAL A 525 -11.54 6.33 37.62
CA VAL A 525 -10.45 6.39 36.64
C VAL A 525 -10.98 7.06 35.37
N PRO A 526 -10.42 8.17 34.90
CA PRO A 526 -10.86 8.79 33.65
C PRO A 526 -10.43 7.93 32.47
N LEU A 527 -11.42 7.48 31.69
CA LEU A 527 -11.19 6.77 30.43
C LEU A 527 -11.08 7.81 29.31
N HIS A 528 -9.89 7.97 28.73
CA HIS A 528 -9.69 8.82 27.56
C HIS A 528 -9.90 8.01 26.28
N LEU A 529 -11.04 8.20 25.62
CA LEU A 529 -11.26 7.72 24.25
C LEU A 529 -10.85 8.79 23.24
N GLN A 530 -10.00 8.43 22.29
CA GLN A 530 -9.67 9.28 21.13
C GLN A 530 -10.32 8.68 19.88
N VAL A 531 -11.26 9.40 19.28
CA VAL A 531 -11.96 9.00 18.05
C VAL A 531 -11.50 9.94 16.91
N ILE A 532 -10.85 9.39 15.89
CA ILE A 532 -10.38 10.15 14.71
C ILE A 532 -11.36 9.92 13.56
N VAL A 533 -12.31 10.83 13.36
CA VAL A 533 -13.29 10.73 12.27
C VAL A 533 -12.70 11.27 10.97
N ASP A 534 -12.50 10.40 9.98
CA ASP A 534 -12.26 10.79 8.58
C ASP A 534 -13.62 10.91 7.86
N PRO A 535 -13.91 12.01 7.15
CA PRO A 535 -15.18 12.19 6.45
C PRO A 535 -15.38 11.28 5.22
N TYR A 536 -14.41 10.45 4.82
CA TYR A 536 -14.49 9.73 3.54
C TYR A 536 -14.56 8.20 3.59
N GLU A 537 -14.51 7.53 4.76
CA GLU A 537 -14.83 6.11 4.92
C GLU A 537 -14.83 5.71 6.43
N VAL A 538 -15.69 4.78 6.82
CA VAL A 538 -16.02 4.48 8.24
C VAL A 538 -14.84 3.88 9.04
N LEU A 539 -14.64 4.43 10.24
CA LEU A 539 -13.68 4.10 11.30
C LEU A 539 -13.69 2.64 11.80
N MET A 540 -12.51 2.08 12.04
CA MET A 540 -12.29 1.07 13.08
C MET A 540 -12.14 1.75 14.45
N LEU A 541 -12.85 1.25 15.46
CA LEU A 541 -12.74 1.68 16.86
C LEU A 541 -11.48 1.07 17.49
N ASN A 542 -10.51 1.92 17.86
CA ASN A 542 -9.44 1.52 18.77
C ASN A 542 -9.89 1.77 20.21
N VAL A 543 -9.86 0.74 21.05
CA VAL A 543 -9.97 0.86 22.50
C VAL A 543 -8.60 0.50 23.08
N GLU A 544 -7.80 1.50 23.43
CA GLU A 544 -6.60 1.29 24.25
C GLU A 544 -6.99 1.45 25.72
N VAL A 545 -6.74 0.40 26.51
CA VAL A 545 -6.79 0.47 27.97
C VAL A 545 -5.35 0.63 28.45
N SER A 546 -4.97 1.85 28.82
CA SER A 546 -3.68 2.12 29.47
C SER A 546 -3.84 2.05 30.99
N THR A 547 -3.15 1.11 31.62
CA THR A 547 -2.92 1.13 33.07
C THR A 547 -1.70 2.02 33.35
N VAL A 548 -1.92 3.14 34.01
CA VAL A 548 -0.83 4.02 34.46
C VAL A 548 -0.23 3.41 35.72
N ASP A 549 0.82 2.61 35.57
CA ASP A 549 1.72 2.26 36.68
C ASP A 549 2.81 3.33 36.76
N GLY A 550 2.69 4.23 37.73
CA GLY A 550 3.62 5.34 37.91
C GLY A 550 3.62 5.90 39.32
N LEU A 551 4.21 5.17 40.27
CA LEU A 551 4.76 5.76 41.50
C LEU A 551 6.16 5.20 41.77
N SER A 552 7.16 6.07 41.63
CA SER A 552 8.55 5.86 42.04
C SER A 552 8.68 6.06 43.56
N PRO A 553 9.47 5.25 44.28
CA PRO A 553 9.79 5.51 45.69
C PRO A 553 11.18 6.14 45.82
N HIS A 554 11.26 7.45 46.11
CA HIS A 554 12.44 8.04 46.74
C HIS A 554 12.09 9.31 47.53
N ASP A 555 12.53 9.32 48.80
CA ASP A 555 12.74 10.43 49.74
C ASP A 555 11.50 11.21 50.24
N ARG A 556 11.26 11.51 51.53
CA ARG A 556 11.92 11.35 52.84
C ARG A 556 10.88 11.73 53.91
N CYS A 557 10.96 11.17 55.14
CA CYS A 557 11.23 11.91 56.39
C CYS A 557 10.86 11.12 57.66
N ASN A 558 11.92 10.77 58.40
CA ASN A 558 12.09 10.76 59.86
C ASN A 558 10.87 10.95 60.78
N GLY A 559 10.77 10.06 61.78
CA GLY A 559 10.26 10.45 63.11
C GLY A 559 9.73 9.32 63.98
N LEU A 560 10.52 8.95 64.99
CA LEU A 560 10.12 8.44 66.33
C LEU A 560 9.82 6.95 66.55
N GLU A 561 10.84 6.30 67.14
CA GLU A 561 10.85 5.55 68.41
C GLU A 561 9.94 4.31 68.65
N VAL A 562 10.66 3.20 68.86
CA VAL A 562 10.42 1.92 69.59
C VAL A 562 9.79 2.18 71.00
N PRO A 563 9.13 1.23 71.74
CA PRO A 563 9.38 -0.22 71.68
C PRO A 563 8.27 -1.26 72.02
N SER A 564 8.58 -2.49 71.57
CA SER A 564 8.52 -3.79 72.28
C SER A 564 7.22 -4.47 72.71
N THR A 565 7.24 -5.80 72.53
CA THR A 565 6.46 -6.89 73.17
C THR A 565 4.97 -6.95 72.79
N SER A 566 4.38 -8.11 72.48
CA SER A 566 4.65 -9.52 72.82
C SER A 566 4.20 -10.45 71.70
#